data_AF-A0AA45R7A3-F1
#
_entry.id   AF-A0AA45R7A3-F1
#
_cell.length_a   1.000
_cell.length_b   1.000
_cell.length_c   1.000
_cell.angle_alpha   90.00
_cell.angle_beta   90.00
_cell.angle_gamma   90.00
#
_symmetry.space_group_name_H-M   'P 1'
#
loop_
_entity.id
_entity.type
_entity.pdbx_description
1 polymer ?
#
loop_
_entity_poly.entity_id
_entity_poly.type
_entity_poly.pdbx_seq_one_letter_code
_entity_poly.pdbx_strand_id
1 'polypeptide(L)'
;MGWRRLAGATLAAGVTLLALPAAIAQAAPQEGLGYQHEAQPYKDRPDGPGWSGSYVWNKKQVWCVAYALKAPDSDVEYKEGDELLTKGGKSLAPDISANISYLLLRYSTTTSADEAAGLSHLLHTWTAAPDAQAGIAIGADVPFQKVAYDEQFNFDRLPASAHEAIARMKADAEANRGPWAAQVIAPTGDQLIGTADTWTVTVSKQSGGGVGGVPVTAELTDAKIEGSEAGTAELVTPADGKPLTLKVVPTGPSPSVAVRLDSPADKPVVHVPADSDMQRIVTTGGEKKLTANASASAKTPPGIVKIGKVDSETKKPLAGAALRVTAADGSTPAVLQDESPLVGPEGTPVVLQTGADGTAVVEDLRTPQEICVIEVAAPKGYEENYDPNAPPKACGKVEPGQTLVLQLGNKPNKPIVPITIPAGSEGGVALATASFTTETAPGAVAGFAGAVLVGGVALGLVVRRRLAA
;
A
#
# COMPACT_ATOMS: atom_id res chain seq x y z
N MET A 1 13.96 23.13 12.43
CA MET A 1 13.14 24.16 13.11
C MET A 1 12.45 23.51 14.28
N GLY A 2 13.02 23.68 15.47
CA GLY A 2 12.46 23.12 16.69
C GLY A 2 11.42 24.06 17.30
N TRP A 3 10.42 23.52 17.99
CA TRP A 3 9.67 24.30 18.96
C TRP A 3 9.62 23.61 20.32
N ARG A 4 10.08 24.39 21.29
CA ARG A 4 10.21 24.12 22.71
C ARG A 4 8.85 24.16 23.40
N ARG A 5 8.76 23.35 24.45
CA ARG A 5 7.74 23.36 25.50
C ARG A 5 7.70 24.73 26.20
N LEU A 6 6.51 25.27 26.41
CA LEU A 6 6.25 26.42 27.28
C LEU A 6 5.53 25.94 28.53
N ALA A 7 6.25 26.01 29.65
CA ALA A 7 5.68 25.99 30.99
C ALA A 7 5.21 27.41 31.32
N GLY A 8 3.93 27.57 31.62
CA GLY A 8 3.35 28.81 32.13
C GLY A 8 3.09 28.69 33.63
N ALA A 9 3.82 29.48 34.42
CA ALA A 9 3.54 29.69 35.84
C ALA A 9 2.28 30.54 36.01
N THR A 10 1.38 30.13 36.90
CA THR A 10 0.26 30.95 37.37
C THR A 10 0.31 31.11 38.89
N LEU A 11 0.17 32.37 39.28
CA LEU A 11 0.27 32.94 40.61
C LEU A 11 -0.68 32.28 41.63
N ALA A 12 -0.13 32.05 42.83
CA ALA A 12 -0.89 31.72 44.03
C ALA A 12 -1.58 32.99 44.55
N ALA A 13 -2.92 32.96 44.61
CA ALA A 13 -3.73 33.84 45.43
C ALA A 13 -4.50 32.97 46.43
N GLY A 14 -4.17 33.14 47.72
CA GLY A 14 -4.76 32.38 48.81
C GLY A 14 -6.23 32.75 49.01
N VAL A 15 -7.09 31.74 48.91
CA VAL A 15 -8.45 31.77 49.44
C VAL A 15 -8.49 30.74 50.58
N THR A 16 -8.79 31.22 51.78
CA THR A 16 -9.01 30.40 52.97
C THR A 16 -10.21 29.47 52.74
N LEU A 17 -9.93 28.18 52.53
CA LEU A 17 -10.93 27.11 52.56
C LEU A 17 -11.42 26.93 54.01
N LEU A 18 -12.67 27.30 54.25
CA LEU A 18 -13.44 26.72 55.34
C LEU A 18 -13.53 25.21 55.08
N ALA A 19 -12.93 24.42 55.96
CA ALA A 19 -13.02 22.97 55.94
C ALA A 19 -14.49 22.56 56.21
N LEU A 20 -15.26 22.42 55.14
CA LEU A 20 -16.44 21.56 55.17
C LEU A 20 -15.94 20.13 55.36
N PRO A 21 -16.53 19.32 56.26
CA PRO A 21 -16.20 17.90 56.29
C PRO A 21 -16.45 17.36 54.89
N ALA A 22 -15.42 16.73 54.31
CA ALA A 22 -15.56 16.01 53.06
C ALA A 22 -16.69 14.99 53.28
N ALA A 23 -17.85 15.26 52.69
CA ALA A 23 -18.83 14.22 52.48
C ALA A 23 -18.08 13.16 51.68
N ILE A 24 -17.87 12.01 52.31
CA ILE A 24 -17.42 10.81 51.62
C ILE A 24 -18.53 10.58 50.60
N ALA A 25 -18.28 10.93 49.34
CA ALA A 25 -19.23 10.67 48.28
C ALA A 25 -19.42 9.16 48.25
N GLN A 26 -20.58 8.69 48.71
CA GLN A 26 -20.96 7.29 48.54
C GLN A 26 -20.93 7.02 47.04
N ALA A 27 -20.14 6.04 46.61
CA ALA A 27 -20.03 5.69 45.20
C ALA A 27 -21.42 5.28 44.68
N ALA A 28 -22.00 6.13 43.84
CA ALA A 28 -23.24 5.84 43.14
C ALA A 28 -22.89 5.40 41.70
N PRO A 29 -23.70 4.53 41.07
CA PRO A 29 -23.53 4.21 39.66
C PRO A 29 -23.48 5.47 38.81
N GLN A 30 -22.49 5.57 37.94
CA GLN A 30 -22.35 6.70 37.03
C GLN A 30 -22.94 6.33 35.66
N GLU A 31 -24.10 6.90 35.34
CA GLU A 31 -24.68 6.83 33.99
C GLU A 31 -23.74 7.49 32.97
N GLY A 32 -23.57 6.85 31.81
CA GLY A 32 -22.81 7.37 30.70
C GLY A 32 -23.71 8.00 29.64
N LEU A 33 -23.58 7.54 28.39
CA LEU A 33 -24.40 7.98 27.27
C LEU A 33 -25.67 7.13 27.19
N GLY A 34 -26.83 7.77 27.02
CA GLY A 34 -28.11 7.07 26.93
C GLY A 34 -29.31 7.95 27.28
N TYR A 35 -30.43 7.29 27.60
CA TYR A 35 -31.69 7.93 27.93
C TYR A 35 -32.28 7.39 29.22
N GLN A 36 -32.79 8.31 30.04
CA GLN A 36 -33.73 7.98 31.10
C GLN A 36 -35.14 7.85 30.52
N HIS A 37 -35.90 6.89 31.01
CA HIS A 37 -37.27 6.64 30.56
C HIS A 37 -38.13 6.08 31.69
N GLU A 38 -39.40 5.79 31.40
CA GLU A 38 -40.24 5.05 32.33
C GLU A 38 -39.64 3.65 32.56
N ALA A 39 -39.23 3.44 33.80
CA ALA A 39 -39.15 2.20 34.53
C ALA A 39 -39.99 0.98 34.08
N GLN A 40 -39.35 -0.13 33.68
CA GLN A 40 -40.07 -1.41 33.61
C GLN A 40 -40.43 -1.89 35.03
N PRO A 41 -41.69 -2.28 35.30
CA PRO A 41 -42.09 -2.76 36.62
C PRO A 41 -41.52 -4.15 36.94
N TYR A 42 -41.06 -4.33 38.17
CA TYR A 42 -40.70 -5.60 38.78
C TYR A 42 -40.80 -5.50 40.30
N LYS A 43 -40.76 -6.63 41.00
CA LYS A 43 -40.99 -6.68 42.44
C LYS A 43 -39.89 -5.96 43.20
N ASP A 44 -40.30 -5.12 44.14
CA ASP A 44 -39.41 -4.35 45.02
C ASP A 44 -38.42 -3.46 44.24
N ARG A 45 -38.81 -3.01 43.04
CA ARG A 45 -38.02 -2.09 42.22
C ARG A 45 -37.77 -0.77 42.97
N PRO A 46 -36.51 -0.29 43.04
CA PRO A 46 -36.21 1.02 43.61
C PRO A 46 -36.93 2.16 42.87
N ASP A 47 -37.30 3.20 43.60
CA ASP A 47 -37.85 4.42 43.02
C ASP A 47 -36.83 5.09 42.09
N GLY A 48 -37.31 5.59 40.95
CA GLY A 48 -36.48 6.28 39.96
C GLY A 48 -36.78 5.88 38.52
N PRO A 49 -36.20 6.61 37.55
CA PRO A 49 -36.36 6.33 36.13
C PRO A 49 -35.70 5.00 35.74
N GLY A 50 -36.13 4.42 34.62
CA GLY A 50 -35.36 3.42 33.90
C GLY A 50 -34.20 4.08 33.16
N TRP A 51 -33.14 3.31 32.90
CA TRP A 51 -31.97 3.76 32.15
C TRP A 51 -31.69 2.80 31.00
N SER A 52 -31.48 3.34 29.81
CA SER A 52 -31.01 2.62 28.64
C SER A 52 -29.77 3.32 28.09
N GLY A 53 -28.62 2.69 28.24
CA GLY A 53 -27.35 3.32 27.90
C GLY A 53 -26.14 2.61 28.48
N SER A 54 -24.99 3.27 28.34
CA SER A 54 -23.75 2.83 28.98
C SER A 54 -23.64 3.33 30.41
N TYR A 55 -22.69 2.78 31.15
CA TYR A 55 -22.22 3.26 32.45
C TYR A 55 -20.74 3.66 32.36
N VAL A 56 -20.27 4.41 33.34
CA VAL A 56 -18.85 4.73 33.50
C VAL A 56 -18.29 3.95 34.68
N TRP A 57 -17.37 3.04 34.40
CA TRP A 57 -16.65 2.26 35.41
C TRP A 57 -15.15 2.44 35.21
N ASN A 58 -14.42 2.85 36.25
CA ASN A 58 -12.98 3.15 36.18
C ASN A 58 -12.59 4.08 35.01
N LYS A 59 -13.39 5.13 34.78
CA LYS A 59 -13.25 6.10 33.68
C LYS A 59 -13.40 5.49 32.27
N LYS A 60 -13.89 4.26 32.17
CA LYS A 60 -14.18 3.57 30.91
C LYS A 60 -15.69 3.44 30.74
N GLN A 61 -16.13 3.54 29.50
CA GLN A 61 -17.51 3.26 29.13
C GLN A 61 -17.73 1.74 29.11
N VAL A 62 -18.80 1.28 29.76
CA VAL A 62 -19.14 -0.13 29.88
C VAL A 62 -20.65 -0.34 29.68
N TRP A 63 -21.04 -1.54 29.28
CA TRP A 63 -22.45 -1.92 29.15
C TRP A 63 -22.78 -3.07 30.07
N CYS A 64 -24.00 -3.05 30.59
CA CYS A 64 -24.49 -4.15 31.39
C CYS A 64 -25.17 -5.21 30.50
N VAL A 65 -25.17 -6.45 30.99
CA VAL A 65 -25.71 -7.61 30.25
C VAL A 65 -26.66 -8.47 31.09
N ALA A 66 -27.02 -8.02 32.28
CA ALA A 66 -27.86 -8.78 33.21
C ALA A 66 -28.94 -7.88 33.81
N TYR A 67 -29.95 -7.57 32.98
CA TYR A 67 -31.00 -6.60 33.28
C TYR A 67 -31.51 -6.64 34.73
N ALA A 68 -31.77 -5.47 35.31
CA ALA A 68 -32.30 -5.26 36.67
C ALA A 68 -31.40 -5.66 37.86
N LEU A 69 -30.23 -6.26 37.66
CA LEU A 69 -29.21 -6.29 38.71
C LEU A 69 -28.64 -4.87 38.94
N LYS A 70 -27.95 -4.67 40.07
CA LYS A 70 -27.38 -3.35 40.43
C LYS A 70 -26.36 -2.91 39.37
N ALA A 71 -26.43 -1.65 38.96
CA ALA A 71 -25.47 -1.06 38.03
C ALA A 71 -24.05 -1.05 38.62
N PRO A 72 -22.98 -1.05 37.79
CA PRO A 72 -21.62 -0.99 38.27
C PRO A 72 -21.36 0.31 39.03
N ASP A 73 -20.76 0.20 40.22
CA ASP A 73 -20.18 1.31 40.96
C ASP A 73 -18.64 1.25 40.89
N SER A 74 -17.98 2.34 41.28
CA SER A 74 -16.52 2.42 41.26
C SER A 74 -15.82 1.64 42.38
N ASP A 75 -16.57 1.18 43.37
CA ASP A 75 -16.02 0.58 44.59
C ASP A 75 -15.99 -0.95 44.51
N VAL A 76 -16.72 -1.54 43.56
CA VAL A 76 -16.68 -2.98 43.31
C VAL A 76 -15.60 -3.37 42.32
N GLU A 77 -14.78 -4.31 42.78
CA GLU A 77 -13.79 -4.98 41.96
C GLU A 77 -14.50 -5.93 40.97
N TYR A 78 -14.15 -5.76 39.70
CA TYR A 78 -14.55 -6.66 38.63
C TYR A 78 -13.33 -7.48 38.21
N LYS A 79 -13.54 -8.79 38.08
CA LYS A 79 -12.54 -9.70 37.51
C LYS A 79 -12.88 -9.93 36.06
N GLU A 80 -11.86 -10.03 35.22
CA GLU A 80 -12.05 -10.57 33.87
C GLU A 80 -12.63 -11.99 34.00
N GLY A 81 -13.78 -12.21 33.38
CA GLY A 81 -14.58 -13.42 33.50
C GLY A 81 -14.69 -14.17 32.18
N ASP A 82 -15.41 -15.29 32.23
CA ASP A 82 -15.58 -16.23 31.12
C ASP A 82 -16.60 -15.73 30.06
N GLU A 83 -17.02 -16.64 29.18
CA GLU A 83 -18.04 -16.44 28.13
C GLU A 83 -19.30 -15.72 28.65
N LEU A 84 -19.80 -14.78 27.86
CA LEU A 84 -21.09 -14.14 28.09
C LEU A 84 -22.22 -15.17 27.96
N LEU A 85 -22.95 -15.35 29.05
CA LEU A 85 -24.14 -16.21 29.11
C LEU A 85 -25.39 -15.36 29.26
N THR A 86 -26.54 -15.93 28.88
CA THR A 86 -27.85 -15.39 29.24
C THR A 86 -27.98 -15.23 30.77
N LYS A 87 -28.94 -14.41 31.21
CA LYS A 87 -29.30 -14.23 32.62
C LYS A 87 -29.72 -15.54 33.27
N GLY A 88 -30.32 -16.46 32.50
CA GLY A 88 -30.63 -17.82 32.93
C GLY A 88 -29.44 -18.77 33.01
N GLY A 89 -28.22 -18.33 32.67
CA GLY A 89 -27.00 -19.14 32.72
C GLY A 89 -26.77 -20.05 31.51
N LYS A 90 -27.55 -19.91 30.44
CA LYS A 90 -27.36 -20.66 29.19
C LYS A 90 -26.38 -19.94 28.25
N SER A 91 -25.64 -20.72 27.45
CA SER A 91 -24.86 -20.19 26.33
C SER A 91 -25.75 -19.46 25.33
N LEU A 92 -25.22 -18.39 24.75
CA LEU A 92 -25.88 -17.66 23.67
C LEU A 92 -25.91 -18.50 22.39
N ALA A 93 -26.94 -18.30 21.57
CA ALA A 93 -26.95 -18.85 20.23
C ALA A 93 -25.74 -18.32 19.43
N PRO A 94 -25.09 -19.14 18.57
CA PRO A 94 -23.83 -18.74 17.93
C PRO A 94 -23.91 -17.45 17.11
N ASP A 95 -25.04 -17.24 16.45
CA ASP A 95 -25.35 -16.05 15.65
C ASP A 95 -25.54 -14.80 16.51
N ILE A 96 -26.18 -14.93 17.68
CA ILE A 96 -26.31 -13.86 18.68
C ILE A 96 -24.95 -13.53 19.31
N SER A 97 -24.16 -14.55 19.67
CA SER A 97 -22.80 -14.39 20.17
C SER A 97 -21.94 -13.59 19.18
N ALA A 98 -21.99 -13.95 17.89
CA ALA A 98 -21.25 -13.26 16.84
C ALA A 98 -21.74 -11.82 16.62
N ASN A 99 -23.06 -11.56 16.70
CA ASN A 99 -23.62 -10.21 16.64
C ASN A 99 -23.09 -9.34 17.79
N ILE A 100 -23.11 -9.85 19.03
CA ILE A 100 -22.63 -9.11 20.20
C ILE A 100 -21.14 -8.82 20.08
N SER A 101 -20.31 -9.80 19.74
CA SER A 101 -18.87 -9.58 19.54
C SER A 101 -18.59 -8.49 18.52
N TYR A 102 -19.35 -8.45 17.41
CA TYR A 102 -19.21 -7.41 16.40
C TYR A 102 -19.64 -6.04 16.93
N LEU A 103 -20.79 -5.97 17.60
CA LEU A 103 -21.29 -4.71 18.15
C LEU A 103 -20.34 -4.12 19.20
N LEU A 104 -19.75 -4.96 20.05
CA LEU A 104 -18.80 -4.51 21.05
C LEU A 104 -17.49 -4.03 20.41
N LEU A 105 -16.96 -4.72 19.39
CA LEU A 105 -15.82 -4.22 18.62
C LEU A 105 -16.12 -2.85 17.98
N ARG A 106 -17.31 -2.69 17.39
CA ARG A 106 -17.63 -1.54 16.54
C ARG A 106 -18.18 -0.32 17.27
N TYR A 107 -18.99 -0.55 18.31
CA TYR A 107 -19.83 0.48 18.94
C TYR A 107 -19.54 0.70 20.43
N SER A 108 -18.67 -0.09 21.07
CA SER A 108 -18.33 0.11 22.50
C SER A 108 -17.57 1.41 22.80
N THR A 109 -17.08 2.11 21.77
CA THR A 109 -16.40 3.41 21.90
C THR A 109 -17.25 4.55 21.34
N THR A 110 -18.54 4.32 21.12
CA THR A 110 -19.45 5.34 20.59
C THR A 110 -19.54 6.58 21.49
N THR A 111 -19.64 7.74 20.86
CA THR A 111 -19.93 9.02 21.50
C THR A 111 -21.39 9.45 21.32
N SER A 112 -22.23 8.61 20.71
CA SER A 112 -23.65 8.86 20.47
C SER A 112 -24.52 8.27 21.58
N ALA A 113 -25.43 9.07 22.14
CA ALA A 113 -26.44 8.61 23.10
C ALA A 113 -27.39 7.58 22.47
N ASP A 114 -27.78 7.76 21.20
CA ASP A 114 -28.63 6.83 20.46
C ASP A 114 -27.97 5.45 20.30
N GLU A 115 -26.69 5.41 19.94
CA GLU A 115 -25.94 4.16 19.78
C GLU A 115 -25.66 3.49 21.12
N ALA A 116 -25.36 4.27 22.17
CA ALA A 116 -25.14 3.73 23.50
C ALA A 116 -26.41 3.10 24.09
N ALA A 117 -27.56 3.76 23.93
CA ALA A 117 -28.88 3.22 24.30
C ALA A 117 -29.24 2.01 23.44
N GLY A 118 -28.99 2.08 22.13
CA GLY A 118 -29.27 0.98 21.20
C GLY A 118 -28.44 -0.27 21.47
N LEU A 119 -27.15 -0.11 21.79
CA LEU A 119 -26.28 -1.21 22.21
C LEU A 119 -26.79 -1.84 23.50
N SER A 120 -27.14 -1.03 24.50
CA SER A 120 -27.71 -1.52 25.76
C SER A 120 -29.00 -2.31 25.53
N HIS A 121 -29.90 -1.78 24.70
CA HIS A 121 -31.16 -2.43 24.35
C HIS A 121 -30.95 -3.79 23.67
N LEU A 122 -30.08 -3.86 22.66
CA LEU A 122 -29.79 -5.11 21.95
C LEU A 122 -29.12 -6.14 22.86
N LEU A 123 -28.17 -5.73 23.70
CA LEU A 123 -27.53 -6.61 24.68
C LEU A 123 -28.58 -7.21 25.62
N HIS A 124 -29.42 -6.40 26.26
CA HIS A 124 -30.44 -6.89 27.18
C HIS A 124 -31.50 -7.76 26.50
N THR A 125 -31.89 -7.42 25.28
CA THR A 125 -32.83 -8.22 24.47
C THR A 125 -32.30 -9.64 24.27
N TRP A 126 -31.00 -9.78 24.01
CA TRP A 126 -30.39 -11.09 23.77
C TRP A 126 -29.95 -11.83 25.03
N THR A 127 -29.51 -11.11 26.06
CA THR A 127 -28.95 -11.75 27.26
C THR A 127 -29.98 -11.93 28.37
N ALA A 128 -31.09 -11.19 28.37
CA ALA A 128 -32.10 -11.24 29.43
C ALA A 128 -33.52 -11.51 28.91
N ALA A 129 -33.66 -12.20 27.78
CA ALA A 129 -34.95 -12.66 27.25
C ALA A 129 -35.70 -13.58 28.24
N PRO A 130 -37.04 -13.66 28.18
CA PRO A 130 -37.82 -14.60 28.96
C PRO A 130 -37.37 -16.06 28.76
N ASP A 131 -37.21 -16.79 29.85
CA ASP A 131 -36.79 -18.18 29.88
C ASP A 131 -37.51 -18.92 31.00
N ALA A 132 -38.60 -19.60 30.66
CA ALA A 132 -39.43 -20.33 31.61
C ALA A 132 -38.65 -21.43 32.37
N GLN A 133 -37.63 -22.03 31.76
CA GLN A 133 -36.87 -23.13 32.37
C GLN A 133 -35.92 -22.62 33.45
N ALA A 134 -35.40 -21.39 33.30
CA ALA A 134 -34.58 -20.72 34.29
C ALA A 134 -35.39 -19.83 35.26
N GLY A 135 -36.72 -19.78 35.07
CA GLY A 135 -37.64 -18.92 35.83
C GLY A 135 -37.45 -17.43 35.53
N ILE A 136 -36.96 -17.08 34.34
CA ILE A 136 -36.79 -15.69 33.90
C ILE A 136 -38.08 -15.25 33.21
N ALA A 137 -38.76 -14.23 33.74
CA ALA A 137 -40.08 -13.82 33.27
C ALA A 137 -40.30 -12.30 33.37
N ILE A 138 -41.21 -11.77 32.56
CA ILE A 138 -41.68 -10.38 32.67
C ILE A 138 -42.84 -10.36 33.69
N GLY A 139 -42.81 -9.45 34.65
CA GLY A 139 -43.91 -9.28 35.60
C GLY A 139 -43.57 -8.37 36.77
N ALA A 140 -44.56 -7.62 37.25
CA ALA A 140 -44.40 -6.69 38.38
C ALA A 140 -44.17 -7.40 39.73
N ASP A 141 -44.48 -8.69 39.81
CA ASP A 141 -44.29 -9.56 40.98
C ASP A 141 -42.99 -10.40 40.91
N VAL A 142 -42.25 -10.31 39.79
CA VAL A 142 -41.00 -11.03 39.59
C VAL A 142 -39.84 -10.26 40.21
N PRO A 143 -38.99 -10.87 41.06
CA PRO A 143 -37.87 -10.18 41.69
C PRO A 143 -36.75 -9.85 40.69
N PHE A 144 -35.91 -8.87 41.01
CA PHE A 144 -34.88 -8.35 40.11
C PHE A 144 -33.89 -9.41 39.58
N GLN A 145 -33.59 -10.46 40.36
CA GLN A 145 -32.73 -11.56 39.91
C GLN A 145 -33.37 -12.42 38.81
N LYS A 146 -34.70 -12.37 38.66
CA LYS A 146 -35.48 -13.22 37.76
C LYS A 146 -36.28 -12.45 36.71
N VAL A 147 -36.38 -11.13 36.81
CA VAL A 147 -37.10 -10.35 35.80
C VAL A 147 -36.38 -10.39 34.45
N ALA A 148 -37.11 -10.67 33.38
CA ALA A 148 -36.64 -10.59 32.01
C ALA A 148 -36.67 -9.13 31.50
N TYR A 149 -35.86 -8.83 30.49
CA TYR A 149 -35.97 -7.57 29.76
C TYR A 149 -37.21 -7.61 28.86
N ASP A 150 -38.11 -6.64 29.02
CA ASP A 150 -39.27 -6.47 28.15
C ASP A 150 -38.87 -5.62 26.94
N GLU A 151 -38.53 -6.30 25.83
CA GLU A 151 -38.02 -5.65 24.62
C GLU A 151 -38.97 -4.55 24.13
N GLN A 152 -40.25 -4.85 23.95
CA GLN A 152 -41.23 -3.91 23.40
C GLN A 152 -41.45 -2.73 24.36
N PHE A 153 -41.60 -3.00 25.66
CA PHE A 153 -41.81 -1.95 26.66
C PHE A 153 -40.66 -0.93 26.65
N ASN A 154 -39.41 -1.41 26.65
CA ASN A 154 -38.26 -0.52 26.71
C ASN A 154 -38.03 0.16 25.35
N PHE A 155 -38.23 -0.54 24.23
CA PHE A 155 -38.11 0.03 22.89
C PHE A 155 -39.06 1.21 22.69
N ASP A 156 -40.35 1.06 23.01
CA ASP A 156 -41.37 2.11 22.79
C ASP A 156 -41.13 3.41 23.57
N ARG A 157 -40.25 3.36 24.58
CA ARG A 157 -39.91 4.49 25.46
C ARG A 157 -38.60 5.18 25.07
N LEU A 158 -37.89 4.67 24.07
CA LEU A 158 -36.74 5.31 23.48
C LEU A 158 -37.17 6.34 22.41
N PRO A 159 -36.35 7.37 22.15
CA PRO A 159 -36.61 8.31 21.08
C PRO A 159 -36.49 7.64 19.70
N ALA A 160 -37.14 8.23 18.69
CA ALA A 160 -37.12 7.70 17.32
C ALA A 160 -35.69 7.59 16.75
N SER A 161 -34.79 8.50 17.10
CA SER A 161 -33.37 8.43 16.70
C SER A 161 -32.66 7.19 17.24
N ALA A 162 -32.99 6.76 18.46
CA ALA A 162 -32.47 5.53 19.04
C ALA A 162 -33.10 4.29 18.37
N HIS A 163 -34.36 4.35 17.95
CA HIS A 163 -34.98 3.27 17.14
C HIS A 163 -34.23 3.06 15.82
N GLU A 164 -33.90 4.14 15.12
CA GLU A 164 -33.12 4.10 13.89
C GLU A 164 -31.71 3.53 14.15
N ALA A 165 -31.07 3.93 15.24
CA ALA A 165 -29.76 3.39 15.64
C ALA A 165 -29.82 1.89 15.93
N ILE A 166 -30.83 1.42 16.69
CA ILE A 166 -31.05 -0.01 16.97
C ILE A 166 -31.20 -0.80 15.68
N ALA A 167 -32.07 -0.36 14.77
CA ALA A 167 -32.31 -1.04 13.51
C ALA A 167 -31.04 -1.12 12.66
N ARG A 168 -30.31 -0.01 12.54
CA ARG A 168 -29.05 0.07 11.80
C ARG A 168 -27.98 -0.83 12.41
N MET A 169 -27.76 -0.79 13.72
CA MET A 169 -26.75 -1.57 14.42
C MET A 169 -27.04 -3.07 14.31
N LYS A 170 -28.30 -3.48 14.45
CA LYS A 170 -28.71 -4.87 14.26
C LYS A 170 -28.41 -5.36 12.85
N ALA A 171 -28.82 -4.59 11.83
CA ALA A 171 -28.56 -4.94 10.43
C ALA A 171 -27.05 -4.99 10.11
N ASP A 172 -26.28 -4.06 10.67
CA ASP A 172 -24.82 -4.03 10.52
C ASP A 172 -24.16 -5.26 11.16
N ALA A 173 -24.57 -5.64 12.37
CA ALA A 173 -24.09 -6.85 13.02
C ALA A 173 -24.43 -8.12 12.23
N GLU A 174 -25.67 -8.27 11.78
CA GLU A 174 -26.08 -9.41 10.97
C GLU A 174 -25.29 -9.51 9.65
N ALA A 175 -24.99 -8.37 9.04
CA ALA A 175 -24.20 -8.29 7.81
C ALA A 175 -22.71 -8.57 8.03
N ASN A 176 -22.15 -8.14 9.17
CA ASN A 176 -20.70 -8.04 9.37
C ASN A 176 -20.11 -8.87 10.52
N ARG A 177 -20.92 -9.66 11.22
CA ARG A 177 -20.46 -10.52 12.31
C ARG A 177 -19.31 -11.46 11.94
N GLY A 178 -18.54 -11.80 12.95
CA GLY A 178 -17.44 -12.75 12.87
C GLY A 178 -17.89 -14.20 12.61
N PRO A 179 -16.92 -15.12 12.50
CA PRO A 179 -15.48 -14.86 12.58
C PRO A 179 -14.93 -14.25 11.29
N TRP A 180 -13.91 -13.41 11.45
CA TRP A 180 -13.20 -12.78 10.35
C TRP A 180 -11.88 -13.49 10.06
N ALA A 181 -11.43 -13.35 8.84
CA ALA A 181 -10.08 -13.69 8.39
C ALA A 181 -9.44 -12.49 7.72
N ALA A 182 -8.12 -12.39 7.83
CA ALA A 182 -7.32 -11.37 7.18
C ALA A 182 -6.36 -12.02 6.18
N GLN A 183 -6.14 -11.39 5.04
CA GLN A 183 -5.15 -11.83 4.06
C GLN A 183 -4.46 -10.62 3.42
N VAL A 184 -3.15 -10.74 3.23
CA VAL A 184 -2.37 -9.85 2.39
C VAL A 184 -2.00 -10.60 1.13
N ILE A 185 -2.16 -9.96 -0.02
CA ILE A 185 -1.82 -10.52 -1.34
C ILE A 185 -0.77 -9.60 -1.96
N ALA A 186 0.39 -10.19 -2.23
CA ALA A 186 1.46 -9.53 -2.97
C ALA A 186 1.18 -9.59 -4.49
N PRO A 187 1.71 -8.63 -5.26
CA PRO A 187 1.75 -8.69 -6.71
C PRO A 187 2.38 -9.99 -7.24
N THR A 188 1.96 -10.39 -8.43
CA THR A 188 2.51 -11.56 -9.12
C THR A 188 3.79 -11.20 -9.86
N GLY A 189 4.86 -11.96 -9.63
CA GLY A 189 6.17 -11.76 -10.29
C GLY A 189 7.13 -10.91 -9.47
N ASP A 190 8.35 -10.75 -9.99
CA ASP A 190 9.38 -9.93 -9.36
C ASP A 190 9.01 -8.44 -9.48
N GLN A 191 9.08 -7.71 -8.37
CA GLN A 191 8.90 -6.26 -8.35
C GLN A 191 10.20 -5.54 -8.73
N LEU A 192 10.10 -4.26 -9.08
CA LEU A 192 11.27 -3.41 -9.30
C LEU A 192 11.45 -2.43 -8.13
N ILE A 193 12.65 -2.43 -7.55
CA ILE A 193 13.04 -1.51 -6.47
C ILE A 193 12.87 -0.06 -6.97
N GLY A 194 12.18 0.74 -6.17
CA GLY A 194 11.84 2.12 -6.50
C GLY A 194 10.59 2.30 -7.38
N THR A 195 9.95 1.22 -7.83
CA THR A 195 8.71 1.28 -8.62
C THR A 195 7.53 0.79 -7.77
N ALA A 196 6.45 1.57 -7.72
CA ALA A 196 5.26 1.19 -6.96
C ALA A 196 4.52 0.03 -7.62
N ASP A 197 4.08 -0.94 -6.82
CA ASP A 197 3.17 -2.01 -7.25
C ASP A 197 2.00 -2.17 -6.25
N THR A 198 1.00 -2.94 -6.64
CA THR A 198 -0.33 -2.98 -6.04
C THR A 198 -0.47 -4.18 -5.12
N TRP A 199 -0.34 -3.95 -3.83
CA TRP A 199 -0.61 -4.94 -2.81
C TRP A 199 -2.05 -4.83 -2.34
N THR A 200 -2.63 -5.95 -1.93
CA THR A 200 -4.04 -6.01 -1.55
C THR A 200 -4.20 -6.58 -0.16
N VAL A 201 -4.98 -5.91 0.69
CA VAL A 201 -5.37 -6.40 2.01
C VAL A 201 -6.87 -6.67 1.99
N THR A 202 -7.25 -7.85 2.44
CA THR A 202 -8.65 -8.26 2.56
C THR A 202 -8.96 -8.63 3.99
N VAL A 203 -10.14 -8.21 4.44
CA VAL A 203 -10.76 -8.67 5.67
C VAL A 203 -12.09 -9.29 5.25
N SER A 204 -12.25 -10.58 5.47
CA SER A 204 -13.39 -11.36 4.97
C SER A 204 -14.11 -12.06 6.11
N LYS A 205 -15.42 -12.20 5.96
CA LYS A 205 -16.25 -13.01 6.85
C LYS A 205 -16.15 -14.47 6.44
N GLN A 206 -16.28 -15.39 7.39
CA GLN A 206 -16.35 -16.82 7.06
C GLN A 206 -17.54 -17.16 6.15
N SER A 207 -18.65 -16.41 6.23
CA SER A 207 -19.80 -16.55 5.34
C SER A 207 -19.56 -16.02 3.92
N GLY A 208 -18.42 -15.39 3.66
CA GLY A 208 -18.08 -14.74 2.39
C GLY A 208 -18.33 -13.23 2.41
N GLY A 209 -17.69 -12.53 1.46
CA GLY A 209 -17.74 -11.08 1.35
C GLY A 209 -16.76 -10.37 2.30
N GLY A 210 -16.33 -9.17 1.89
CA GLY A 210 -15.42 -8.35 2.67
C GLY A 210 -16.12 -7.53 3.76
N VAL A 211 -15.33 -7.02 4.69
CA VAL A 211 -15.77 -6.16 5.79
C VAL A 211 -15.16 -4.76 5.64
N GLY A 212 -16.03 -3.76 5.59
CA GLY A 212 -15.63 -2.37 5.43
C GLY A 212 -15.42 -1.63 6.75
N GLY A 213 -14.66 -0.53 6.69
CA GLY A 213 -14.45 0.36 7.81
C GLY A 213 -13.57 -0.22 8.93
N VAL A 214 -12.81 -1.29 8.67
CA VAL A 214 -11.96 -1.96 9.66
C VAL A 214 -10.63 -1.23 9.75
N PRO A 215 -10.21 -0.73 10.93
CA PRO A 215 -8.87 -0.20 11.13
C PRO A 215 -7.81 -1.30 10.97
N VAL A 216 -6.76 -1.00 10.23
CA VAL A 216 -5.65 -1.91 9.92
C VAL A 216 -4.33 -1.18 10.11
N THR A 217 -3.45 -1.74 10.93
CA THR A 217 -2.07 -1.29 11.05
C THR A 217 -1.20 -2.12 10.13
N ALA A 218 -0.55 -1.49 9.15
CA ALA A 218 0.41 -2.13 8.26
C ALA A 218 1.85 -1.82 8.68
N GLU A 219 2.69 -2.84 8.74
CA GLU A 219 4.14 -2.78 8.94
C GLU A 219 4.84 -3.25 7.67
N LEU A 220 5.76 -2.44 7.16
CA LEU A 220 6.48 -2.68 5.92
C LEU A 220 7.96 -2.93 6.21
N THR A 221 8.52 -3.94 5.55
CA THR A 221 9.96 -4.23 5.55
C THR A 221 10.46 -4.22 4.12
N ASP A 222 11.64 -3.64 3.87
CA ASP A 222 12.20 -3.46 2.52
C ASP A 222 11.23 -2.80 1.54
N ALA A 223 10.31 -1.99 2.08
CA ALA A 223 9.24 -1.38 1.32
C ALA A 223 8.70 -0.14 2.05
N LYS A 224 8.08 0.75 1.28
CA LYS A 224 7.31 1.90 1.79
C LYS A 224 6.02 2.06 1.01
N ILE A 225 5.05 2.75 1.59
CA ILE A 225 3.84 3.14 0.85
C ILE A 225 4.17 4.37 -0.01
N GLU A 226 3.70 4.42 -1.24
CA GLU A 226 3.86 5.56 -2.14
C GLU A 226 3.39 6.86 -1.46
N GLY A 227 4.26 7.86 -1.41
CA GLY A 227 4.00 9.14 -0.72
C GLY A 227 4.24 9.12 0.79
N SER A 228 4.69 8.02 1.38
CA SER A 228 5.07 7.91 2.80
C SER A 228 6.50 7.38 2.96
N GLU A 229 7.24 7.94 3.92
CA GLU A 229 8.55 7.42 4.33
C GLU A 229 8.46 6.58 5.61
N ALA A 230 7.26 6.38 6.16
CA ALA A 230 7.06 5.59 7.36
C ALA A 230 7.04 4.09 7.03
N GLY A 231 7.76 3.30 7.83
CA GLY A 231 7.69 1.82 7.80
C GLY A 231 6.42 1.26 8.44
N THR A 232 5.54 2.11 8.96
CA THR A 232 4.24 1.74 9.50
C THR A 232 3.15 2.69 8.98
N ALA A 233 1.95 2.18 8.79
CA ALA A 233 0.80 2.96 8.33
C ALA A 233 -0.50 2.51 9.01
N GLU A 234 -1.28 3.47 9.49
CA GLU A 234 -2.64 3.25 9.96
C GLU A 234 -3.63 3.48 8.81
N LEU A 235 -4.41 2.46 8.51
CA LEU A 235 -5.27 2.39 7.33
C LEU A 235 -6.67 1.93 7.74
N VAL A 236 -7.65 2.11 6.87
CA VAL A 236 -9.02 1.63 7.10
C VAL A 236 -9.52 0.94 5.84
N THR A 237 -10.15 -0.23 5.98
CA THR A 237 -10.74 -0.91 4.82
C THR A 237 -11.87 -0.06 4.21
N PRO A 238 -12.03 -0.05 2.88
CA PRO A 238 -13.12 0.65 2.21
C PRO A 238 -14.48 0.33 2.81
N ALA A 239 -15.34 1.33 3.01
CA ALA A 239 -16.65 1.16 3.64
C ALA A 239 -17.58 0.17 2.88
N ASP A 240 -17.35 -0.03 1.59
CA ASP A 240 -18.10 -0.98 0.75
C ASP A 240 -17.61 -2.43 0.88
N GLY A 241 -16.62 -2.70 1.75
CA GLY A 241 -16.05 -4.02 1.97
C GLY A 241 -15.17 -4.52 0.83
N LYS A 242 -14.82 -3.68 -0.15
CA LYS A 242 -13.83 -4.05 -1.16
C LYS A 242 -12.43 -4.17 -0.55
N PRO A 243 -11.51 -4.89 -1.23
CA PRO A 243 -10.13 -4.99 -0.79
C PRO A 243 -9.45 -3.62 -0.65
N LEU A 244 -8.70 -3.45 0.44
CA LEU A 244 -7.85 -2.29 0.64
C LEU A 244 -6.63 -2.41 -0.27
N THR A 245 -6.42 -1.44 -1.14
CA THR A 245 -5.33 -1.43 -2.11
C THR A 245 -4.19 -0.54 -1.61
N LEU A 246 -2.96 -1.06 -1.62
CA LEU A 246 -1.76 -0.36 -1.19
C LEU A 246 -0.79 -0.23 -2.38
N LYS A 247 -0.35 0.99 -2.66
CA LYS A 247 0.75 1.25 -3.59
C LYS A 247 2.06 1.14 -2.81
N VAL A 248 2.73 0.02 -2.95
CA VAL A 248 3.95 -0.30 -2.20
C VAL A 248 5.15 -0.18 -3.12
N VAL A 249 6.14 0.59 -2.70
CA VAL A 249 7.41 0.79 -3.39
C VAL A 249 8.47 -0.04 -2.67
N PRO A 250 9.05 -1.08 -3.31
CA PRO A 250 10.16 -1.81 -2.72
C PRO A 250 11.39 -0.92 -2.57
N THR A 251 12.04 -1.02 -1.42
CA THR A 251 13.31 -0.34 -1.10
C THR A 251 14.46 -1.34 -0.90
N GLY A 252 14.16 -2.63 -0.85
CA GLY A 252 15.11 -3.73 -0.73
C GLY A 252 14.65 -4.96 -1.51
N PRO A 253 15.43 -6.05 -1.48
CA PRO A 253 15.20 -7.24 -2.30
C PRO A 253 14.03 -8.12 -1.85
N SER A 254 13.59 -7.97 -0.60
CA SER A 254 12.56 -8.82 0.02
C SER A 254 11.41 -7.99 0.60
N PRO A 255 10.70 -7.17 -0.20
CA PRO A 255 9.59 -6.37 0.28
C PRO A 255 8.52 -7.24 0.93
N SER A 256 8.06 -6.83 2.11
CA SER A 256 6.95 -7.50 2.80
C SER A 256 6.03 -6.50 3.46
N VAL A 257 4.75 -6.89 3.54
CA VAL A 257 3.70 -6.17 4.22
C VAL A 257 3.07 -7.12 5.23
N ALA A 258 3.16 -6.78 6.50
CA ALA A 258 2.45 -7.43 7.59
C ALA A 258 1.34 -6.50 8.07
N VAL A 259 0.13 -7.02 8.26
CA VAL A 259 -0.99 -6.26 8.80
C VAL A 259 -1.44 -6.84 10.13
N ARG A 260 -1.89 -5.96 11.01
CA ARG A 260 -2.54 -6.27 12.28
C ARG A 260 -3.88 -5.55 12.36
N LEU A 261 -4.90 -6.23 12.86
CA LEU A 261 -6.23 -5.64 13.07
C LEU A 261 -7.00 -6.37 14.16
N ASP A 262 -8.02 -5.69 14.67
CA ASP A 262 -8.93 -6.24 15.66
C ASP A 262 -10.16 -6.84 14.98
N SER A 263 -10.53 -8.04 15.40
CA SER A 263 -11.70 -8.77 14.90
C SER A 263 -12.64 -9.13 16.02
N PRO A 264 -13.94 -9.38 15.72
CA PRO A 264 -14.89 -9.81 16.72
C PRO A 264 -14.39 -11.05 17.45
N ALA A 265 -14.53 -11.07 18.77
CA ALA A 265 -14.24 -12.24 19.58
C ALA A 265 -15.04 -13.46 19.09
N ASP A 266 -14.44 -14.65 19.12
CA ASP A 266 -15.14 -15.90 18.77
C ASP A 266 -16.38 -16.10 19.68
N LYS A 267 -16.24 -15.67 20.95
CA LYS A 267 -17.34 -15.51 21.90
C LYS A 267 -17.10 -14.24 22.75
N PRO A 268 -18.14 -13.44 23.02
CA PRO A 268 -17.98 -12.25 23.84
C PRO A 268 -17.68 -12.63 25.29
N VAL A 269 -16.75 -11.93 25.92
CA VAL A 269 -16.39 -12.11 27.33
C VAL A 269 -16.92 -10.97 28.20
N VAL A 270 -17.13 -11.26 29.48
CA VAL A 270 -17.63 -10.29 30.46
C VAL A 270 -16.62 -10.06 31.57
N HIS A 271 -16.73 -8.92 32.25
CA HIS A 271 -16.18 -8.78 33.58
C HIS A 271 -17.25 -9.13 34.62
N VAL A 272 -16.85 -9.91 35.62
CA VAL A 272 -17.72 -10.43 36.68
C VAL A 272 -17.46 -9.66 37.98
N PRO A 273 -18.49 -9.07 38.59
CA PRO A 273 -18.36 -8.38 39.87
C PRO A 273 -18.15 -9.38 41.03
N ALA A 274 -17.51 -8.91 42.11
CA ALA A 274 -17.43 -9.67 43.35
C ALA A 274 -18.80 -9.81 44.06
N ASP A 275 -19.70 -8.84 43.89
CA ASP A 275 -21.10 -8.91 44.35
C ASP A 275 -21.98 -9.56 43.26
N SER A 276 -22.62 -10.67 43.57
CA SER A 276 -23.51 -11.39 42.64
C SER A 276 -24.81 -10.63 42.31
N ASP A 277 -25.19 -9.64 43.11
CA ASP A 277 -26.33 -8.78 42.84
C ASP A 277 -25.99 -7.61 41.89
N MET A 278 -24.72 -7.48 41.48
CA MET A 278 -24.29 -6.50 40.48
C MET A 278 -24.29 -7.04 39.07
N GLN A 279 -24.49 -6.14 38.10
CA GLN A 279 -24.46 -6.47 36.70
C GLN A 279 -23.06 -6.87 36.26
N ARG A 280 -22.97 -7.97 35.51
CA ARG A 280 -21.81 -8.24 34.68
C ARG A 280 -21.70 -7.15 33.62
N ILE A 281 -20.47 -6.75 33.29
CA ILE A 281 -20.21 -5.67 32.35
C ILE A 281 -19.37 -6.13 31.16
N VAL A 282 -19.60 -5.52 30.01
CA VAL A 282 -18.79 -5.70 28.80
C VAL A 282 -18.14 -4.38 28.40
N THR A 283 -16.91 -4.49 27.90
CA THR A 283 -16.14 -3.39 27.28
C THR A 283 -16.13 -3.63 25.76
N THR A 284 -15.00 -4.07 25.21
CA THR A 284 -14.89 -4.50 23.80
C THR A 284 -15.29 -5.96 23.59
N GLY A 285 -15.50 -6.71 24.67
CA GLY A 285 -15.99 -8.09 24.61
C GLY A 285 -14.94 -9.13 24.23
N GLY A 286 -13.64 -8.82 24.35
CA GLY A 286 -12.56 -9.81 24.17
C GLY A 286 -12.08 -9.96 22.73
N GLU A 287 -11.99 -8.84 22.00
CA GLU A 287 -11.54 -8.77 20.59
C GLU A 287 -10.38 -9.71 20.28
N LYS A 288 -10.46 -10.37 19.13
CA LYS A 288 -9.41 -11.26 18.64
C LYS A 288 -8.47 -10.50 17.72
N LYS A 289 -7.17 -10.53 18.03
CA LYS A 289 -6.13 -9.92 17.18
C LYS A 289 -5.88 -10.82 15.96
N LEU A 290 -6.04 -10.28 14.76
CA LEU A 290 -5.68 -10.95 13.51
C LEU A 290 -4.40 -10.37 12.94
N THR A 291 -3.58 -11.26 12.38
CA THR A 291 -2.38 -10.90 11.63
C THR A 291 -2.40 -11.59 10.27
N ALA A 292 -1.90 -10.91 9.27
CA ALA A 292 -1.66 -11.48 7.95
C ALA A 292 -0.42 -10.84 7.34
N ASN A 293 0.33 -11.59 6.54
CA ASN A 293 1.52 -11.05 5.89
C ASN A 293 1.69 -11.66 4.51
N ALA A 294 2.33 -10.91 3.63
CA ALA A 294 2.85 -11.40 2.38
C ALA A 294 4.21 -10.79 2.11
N SER A 295 5.00 -11.49 1.31
CA SER A 295 6.31 -11.07 0.84
C SER A 295 6.40 -11.28 -0.66
N ALA A 296 7.20 -10.46 -1.33
CA ALA A 296 7.58 -10.64 -2.72
C ALA A 296 9.10 -10.53 -2.86
N SER A 297 9.62 -10.92 -4.02
CA SER A 297 10.96 -10.60 -4.46
C SER A 297 10.95 -9.26 -5.21
N ALA A 298 12.01 -8.49 -5.04
CA ALA A 298 12.26 -7.30 -5.85
C ALA A 298 13.68 -7.28 -6.39
N LYS A 299 13.82 -6.79 -7.61
CA LYS A 299 15.10 -6.58 -8.29
C LYS A 299 15.32 -5.10 -8.54
N THR A 300 16.57 -4.68 -8.61
CA THR A 300 16.94 -3.35 -9.07
C THR A 300 16.49 -3.13 -10.53
N PRO A 301 16.13 -1.91 -10.96
CA PRO A 301 15.82 -1.66 -12.36
C PRO A 301 16.97 -2.06 -13.31
N PRO A 302 16.68 -2.70 -14.45
CA PRO A 302 17.72 -3.17 -15.36
C PRO A 302 18.53 -2.02 -15.95
N GLY A 303 19.80 -2.30 -16.25
CA GLY A 303 20.74 -1.37 -16.83
C GLY A 303 20.91 -1.54 -18.33
N ILE A 304 21.40 -0.50 -18.99
CA ILE A 304 21.76 -0.52 -20.41
C ILE A 304 23.23 -0.11 -20.53
N VAL A 305 23.97 -0.75 -21.43
CA VAL A 305 25.30 -0.30 -21.85
C VAL A 305 25.25 0.07 -23.33
N LYS A 306 25.53 1.33 -23.63
CA LYS A 306 25.73 1.84 -24.99
C LYS A 306 27.22 1.98 -25.25
N ILE A 307 27.70 1.28 -26.26
CA ILE A 307 29.10 1.22 -26.63
C ILE A 307 29.29 2.01 -27.91
N GLY A 308 30.18 3.00 -27.90
CA GLY A 308 30.54 3.81 -29.06
C GLY A 308 31.95 3.49 -29.55
N LYS A 309 32.08 3.18 -30.83
CA LYS A 309 33.37 3.06 -31.50
C LYS A 309 33.60 4.25 -32.40
N VAL A 310 34.73 4.93 -32.21
CA VAL A 310 35.09 6.11 -32.99
C VAL A 310 36.50 6.04 -33.55
N ASP A 311 36.71 6.81 -34.61
CA ASP A 311 38.05 7.19 -35.03
C ASP A 311 38.68 8.11 -33.98
N SER A 312 39.89 7.81 -33.53
CA SER A 312 40.55 8.58 -32.47
C SER A 312 40.91 10.01 -32.90
N GLU A 313 41.09 10.24 -34.20
CA GLU A 313 41.49 11.52 -34.80
C GLU A 313 40.26 12.34 -35.22
N THR A 314 39.36 11.77 -36.02
CA THR A 314 38.19 12.47 -36.59
C THR A 314 36.93 12.41 -35.74
N LYS A 315 36.90 11.54 -34.72
CA LYS A 315 35.74 11.25 -33.86
C LYS A 315 34.51 10.72 -34.60
N LYS A 316 34.63 10.37 -35.88
CA LYS A 316 33.56 9.75 -36.66
C LYS A 316 33.28 8.33 -36.18
N PRO A 317 32.02 7.87 -36.24
CA PRO A 317 31.65 6.52 -35.83
C PRO A 317 32.29 5.45 -36.71
N LEU A 318 32.64 4.30 -36.12
CA LEU A 318 33.25 3.16 -36.80
C LEU A 318 32.37 1.91 -36.73
N ALA A 319 31.90 1.46 -37.88
CA ALA A 319 31.13 0.22 -38.03
C ALA A 319 32.03 -1.02 -38.11
N GLY A 320 31.51 -2.16 -37.67
CA GLY A 320 32.14 -3.47 -37.82
C GLY A 320 33.26 -3.79 -36.82
N ALA A 321 33.43 -3.02 -35.74
CA ALA A 321 34.34 -3.39 -34.66
C ALA A 321 33.79 -4.60 -33.91
N ALA A 322 34.62 -5.61 -33.61
CA ALA A 322 34.20 -6.74 -32.78
C ALA A 322 34.57 -6.46 -31.31
N LEU A 323 33.55 -6.40 -30.45
CA LEU A 323 33.67 -5.97 -29.06
C LEU A 323 33.13 -7.05 -28.14
N ARG A 324 34.00 -7.61 -27.28
CA ARG A 324 33.61 -8.58 -26.25
C ARG A 324 33.13 -7.84 -25.00
N VAL A 325 31.98 -8.23 -24.48
CA VAL A 325 31.40 -7.66 -23.25
C VAL A 325 31.58 -8.64 -22.10
N THR A 326 32.18 -8.20 -21.00
CA THR A 326 32.50 -9.01 -19.82
C THR A 326 32.11 -8.31 -18.52
N ALA A 327 32.16 -9.04 -17.41
CA ALA A 327 32.19 -8.47 -16.08
C ALA A 327 33.55 -7.82 -15.76
N ALA A 328 33.72 -7.33 -14.53
CA ALA A 328 34.88 -6.57 -14.05
C ALA A 328 36.24 -7.26 -14.24
N ASP A 329 36.29 -8.60 -14.20
CA ASP A 329 37.55 -9.34 -14.33
C ASP A 329 38.08 -9.42 -15.78
N GLY A 330 37.30 -8.95 -16.77
CA GLY A 330 37.69 -8.93 -18.18
C GLY A 330 37.55 -10.28 -18.90
N SER A 331 37.01 -11.30 -18.25
CA SER A 331 36.98 -12.69 -18.73
C SER A 331 35.65 -13.41 -18.52
N THR A 332 34.93 -13.13 -17.43
CA THR A 332 33.63 -13.74 -17.15
C THR A 332 32.50 -13.00 -17.86
N PRO A 333 31.41 -13.68 -18.25
CA PRO A 333 30.23 -13.03 -18.82
C PRO A 333 29.63 -12.02 -17.83
N ALA A 334 29.12 -10.90 -18.35
CA ALA A 334 28.20 -10.06 -17.59
C ALA A 334 26.91 -10.82 -17.28
N VAL A 335 26.15 -10.38 -16.27
CA VAL A 335 24.89 -11.03 -15.88
C VAL A 335 23.67 -10.19 -16.31
N LEU A 336 22.66 -10.86 -16.86
CA LEU A 336 21.35 -10.31 -17.23
C LEU A 336 20.40 -10.28 -16.03
N GLN A 337 19.30 -9.55 -16.16
CA GLN A 337 18.30 -9.33 -15.11
C GLN A 337 17.57 -10.60 -14.63
N ASP A 338 17.55 -11.63 -15.47
CA ASP A 338 17.04 -12.97 -15.15
C ASP A 338 18.07 -13.86 -14.44
N GLU A 339 19.22 -13.30 -14.05
CA GLU A 339 20.39 -13.96 -13.46
C GLU A 339 21.15 -14.90 -14.41
N SER A 340 20.81 -14.90 -15.71
CA SER A 340 21.55 -15.66 -16.70
C SER A 340 22.84 -14.94 -17.14
N PRO A 341 23.89 -15.67 -17.54
CA PRO A 341 25.10 -15.06 -18.07
C PRO A 341 24.89 -14.58 -19.52
N LEU A 342 25.39 -13.39 -19.83
CA LEU A 342 25.40 -12.80 -21.17
C LEU A 342 26.48 -13.46 -22.04
N VAL A 343 26.10 -14.57 -22.68
CA VAL A 343 27.00 -15.42 -23.47
C VAL A 343 26.64 -15.43 -24.95
N GLY A 344 27.65 -15.66 -25.78
CA GLY A 344 27.46 -16.03 -27.19
C GLY A 344 27.13 -17.52 -27.36
N PRO A 345 27.02 -18.01 -28.61
CA PRO A 345 26.64 -19.39 -28.92
C PRO A 345 27.54 -20.47 -28.30
N GLU A 346 28.80 -20.12 -28.01
CA GLU A 346 29.80 -21.04 -27.45
C GLU A 346 29.86 -21.02 -25.91
N GLY A 347 28.94 -20.31 -25.25
CA GLY A 347 28.94 -20.15 -23.79
C GLY A 347 30.04 -19.23 -23.25
N THR A 348 30.80 -18.58 -24.12
CA THR A 348 31.79 -17.55 -23.80
C THR A 348 31.15 -16.16 -23.78
N PRO A 349 31.78 -15.13 -23.17
CA PRO A 349 31.21 -13.79 -23.15
C PRO A 349 30.87 -13.29 -24.55
N VAL A 350 29.71 -12.63 -24.69
CA VAL A 350 29.19 -12.19 -25.99
C VAL A 350 30.18 -11.29 -26.72
N VAL A 351 30.30 -11.48 -28.04
CA VAL A 351 31.02 -10.59 -28.96
C VAL A 351 30.01 -9.89 -29.86
N LEU A 352 29.95 -8.57 -29.75
CA LEU A 352 29.05 -7.71 -30.51
C LEU A 352 29.80 -7.05 -31.66
N GLN A 353 29.10 -6.73 -32.74
CA GLN A 353 29.62 -5.90 -33.82
C GLN A 353 28.97 -4.52 -33.80
N THR A 354 29.76 -3.47 -33.99
CA THR A 354 29.22 -2.11 -34.08
C THR A 354 28.45 -1.90 -35.38
N GLY A 355 27.28 -1.27 -35.28
CA GLY A 355 26.43 -0.92 -36.41
C GLY A 355 26.98 0.21 -37.27
N ALA A 356 26.22 0.60 -38.29
CA ALA A 356 26.59 1.68 -39.22
C ALA A 356 26.80 3.04 -38.53
N ASP A 357 26.14 3.27 -37.40
CA ASP A 357 26.30 4.45 -36.55
C ASP A 357 27.48 4.34 -35.56
N GLY A 358 28.27 3.27 -35.66
CA GLY A 358 29.41 2.97 -34.81
C GLY A 358 29.05 2.55 -33.40
N THR A 359 27.80 2.12 -33.14
CA THR A 359 27.37 1.74 -31.80
C THR A 359 26.99 0.27 -31.66
N ALA A 360 27.07 -0.23 -30.44
CA ALA A 360 26.48 -1.50 -30.01
C ALA A 360 25.76 -1.27 -28.66
N VAL A 361 24.69 -2.03 -28.40
CA VAL A 361 23.87 -1.87 -27.19
C VAL A 361 23.68 -3.22 -26.53
N VAL A 362 23.80 -3.24 -25.20
CA VAL A 362 23.38 -4.35 -24.35
C VAL A 362 22.31 -3.83 -23.40
N GLU A 363 21.13 -4.45 -23.44
CA GLU A 363 20.00 -4.12 -22.59
C GLU A 363 19.82 -5.20 -21.51
N ASP A 364 18.89 -4.96 -20.58
CA ASP A 364 18.46 -5.92 -19.56
C ASP A 364 19.60 -6.46 -18.66
N LEU A 365 20.58 -5.62 -18.37
CA LEU A 365 21.69 -5.99 -17.49
C LEU A 365 21.26 -5.95 -16.03
N ARG A 366 21.72 -6.93 -15.25
CA ARG A 366 21.63 -6.89 -13.79
C ARG A 366 22.37 -5.67 -13.25
N THR A 367 21.78 -4.99 -12.27
CA THR A 367 22.37 -3.81 -11.64
C THR A 367 22.42 -3.93 -10.11
N PRO A 368 23.37 -3.26 -9.44
CA PRO A 368 24.57 -2.67 -10.01
C PRO A 368 25.55 -3.74 -10.48
N GLN A 369 26.27 -3.48 -11.58
CA GLN A 369 27.31 -4.36 -12.09
C GLN A 369 28.39 -3.55 -12.80
N GLU A 370 29.65 -3.99 -12.75
CA GLU A 370 30.70 -3.42 -13.58
C GLU A 370 30.83 -4.18 -14.89
N ILE A 371 30.82 -3.43 -15.99
CA ILE A 371 30.89 -3.94 -17.35
C ILE A 371 32.18 -3.46 -18.00
N CYS A 372 32.91 -4.40 -18.58
CA CYS A 372 34.08 -4.13 -19.39
C CYS A 372 33.81 -4.51 -20.84
N VAL A 373 34.25 -3.66 -21.75
CA VAL A 373 34.21 -3.89 -23.19
C VAL A 373 35.64 -3.95 -23.70
N ILE A 374 35.98 -5.04 -24.36
CA ILE A 374 37.32 -5.32 -24.88
C ILE A 374 37.21 -5.51 -26.38
N GLU A 375 37.99 -4.76 -27.15
CA GLU A 375 38.06 -4.96 -28.59
C GLU A 375 38.80 -6.26 -28.91
N VAL A 376 38.16 -7.14 -29.70
CA VAL A 376 38.76 -8.42 -30.12
C VAL A 376 39.19 -8.40 -31.59
N ALA A 377 38.61 -7.51 -32.41
CA ALA A 377 39.08 -7.22 -33.75
C ALA A 377 38.77 -5.78 -34.13
N ALA A 378 39.79 -5.10 -34.68
CA ALA A 378 39.66 -3.73 -35.18
C ALA A 378 38.76 -3.66 -36.42
N PRO A 379 38.03 -2.54 -36.63
CA PRO A 379 37.37 -2.25 -37.89
C PRO A 379 38.35 -2.23 -39.06
N LYS A 380 37.82 -2.44 -40.25
CA LYS A 380 38.60 -2.34 -41.49
C LYS A 380 39.27 -0.97 -41.62
N GLY A 381 40.58 -0.95 -41.84
CA GLY A 381 41.38 0.28 -41.97
C GLY A 381 41.95 0.82 -40.65
N TYR A 382 41.89 0.04 -39.56
CA TYR A 382 42.40 0.38 -38.24
C TYR A 382 43.30 -0.72 -37.62
N GLU A 383 43.63 -1.75 -38.39
CA GLU A 383 44.34 -2.95 -37.94
C GLU A 383 45.82 -2.71 -37.61
N GLU A 384 46.47 -1.72 -38.24
CA GLU A 384 47.91 -1.46 -38.04
C GLU A 384 48.26 -1.03 -36.61
N ASN A 385 47.30 -0.43 -35.90
CA ASN A 385 47.49 0.09 -34.55
C ASN A 385 46.82 -0.79 -33.48
N TYR A 386 46.32 -1.97 -33.86
CA TYR A 386 45.66 -2.90 -32.94
C TYR A 386 46.67 -3.95 -32.43
N ASP A 387 46.83 -4.03 -31.12
CA ASP A 387 47.63 -5.07 -30.46
C ASP A 387 46.71 -6.08 -29.77
N PRO A 388 46.65 -7.35 -30.24
CA PRO A 388 45.82 -8.37 -29.61
C PRO A 388 46.28 -8.75 -28.19
N ASN A 389 47.53 -8.44 -27.80
CA ASN A 389 48.03 -8.69 -26.44
C ASN A 389 47.75 -7.53 -25.48
N ALA A 390 47.42 -6.36 -26.02
CA ALA A 390 47.04 -5.17 -25.27
C ALA A 390 45.81 -4.50 -25.91
N PRO A 391 44.68 -5.21 -26.02
CA PRO A 391 43.52 -4.71 -26.74
C PRO A 391 42.92 -3.47 -26.04
N PRO A 392 42.40 -2.49 -26.81
CA PRO A 392 41.64 -1.39 -26.26
C PRO A 392 40.49 -1.89 -25.37
N LYS A 393 40.38 -1.30 -24.16
CA LYS A 393 39.35 -1.65 -23.18
C LYS A 393 38.73 -0.41 -22.56
N ALA A 394 37.44 -0.49 -22.26
CA ALA A 394 36.72 0.50 -21.48
C ALA A 394 35.83 -0.22 -20.47
N CYS A 395 35.86 0.21 -19.20
CA CYS A 395 35.03 -0.37 -18.15
C CYS A 395 34.25 0.73 -17.44
N GLY A 396 33.10 0.38 -16.88
CA GLY A 396 32.32 1.26 -16.03
C GLY A 396 31.23 0.51 -15.27
N LYS A 397 30.76 1.11 -14.18
CA LYS A 397 29.67 0.58 -13.39
C LYS A 397 28.33 1.03 -13.99
N VAL A 398 27.46 0.08 -14.31
CA VAL A 398 26.06 0.35 -14.63
C VAL A 398 25.24 0.34 -13.34
N GLU A 399 24.66 1.48 -13.01
CA GLU A 399 23.79 1.65 -11.85
C GLU A 399 22.32 1.34 -12.22
N PRO A 400 21.45 1.06 -11.23
CA PRO A 400 20.05 0.71 -11.49
C PRO A 400 19.31 1.71 -12.38
N GLY A 401 18.67 1.20 -13.44
CA GLY A 401 17.88 1.99 -14.39
C GLY A 401 18.67 2.95 -15.28
N GLN A 402 20.00 2.92 -15.23
CA GLN A 402 20.84 3.84 -16.00
C GLN A 402 21.32 3.23 -17.33
N THR A 403 21.63 4.13 -18.27
CA THR A 403 22.42 3.80 -19.45
C THR A 403 23.88 4.23 -19.23
N LEU A 404 24.78 3.25 -19.11
CA LEU A 404 26.22 3.47 -19.12
C LEU A 404 26.70 3.66 -20.56
N VAL A 405 27.45 4.73 -20.81
CA VAL A 405 28.06 4.99 -22.12
C VAL A 405 29.55 4.70 -22.05
N LEU A 406 30.03 3.75 -22.85
CA LEU A 406 31.44 3.40 -23.00
C LEU A 406 31.92 3.77 -24.40
N GLN A 407 33.14 4.26 -24.53
CA GLN A 407 33.69 4.68 -25.81
C GLN A 407 35.10 4.13 -26.04
N LEU A 408 35.34 3.57 -27.22
CA LEU A 408 36.64 3.05 -27.65
C LEU A 408 37.08 3.72 -28.96
N GLY A 409 38.29 4.30 -28.96
CA GLY A 409 38.87 4.95 -30.14
C GLY A 409 39.90 4.07 -30.84
N ASN A 410 39.89 4.01 -32.18
CA ASN A 410 41.01 3.43 -32.95
C ASN A 410 41.70 4.48 -33.79
N LYS A 411 43.02 4.32 -33.91
CA LYS A 411 43.84 5.13 -34.78
C LYS A 411 43.83 4.55 -36.19
N PRO A 412 43.53 5.34 -37.24
CA PRO A 412 43.49 4.85 -38.61
C PRO A 412 44.87 4.36 -39.07
N ASN A 413 44.87 3.42 -40.00
CA ASN A 413 46.08 2.95 -40.68
C ASN A 413 46.75 4.13 -41.40
N LYS A 414 48.08 4.08 -41.54
CA LYS A 414 48.80 5.12 -42.28
C LYS A 414 48.40 5.04 -43.76
N PRO A 415 48.07 6.17 -44.42
CA PRO A 415 47.82 6.17 -45.85
C PRO A 415 49.07 5.67 -46.58
N ILE A 416 48.97 4.54 -47.29
CA ILE A 416 49.99 4.15 -48.25
C ILE A 416 49.81 5.09 -49.44
N VAL A 417 50.57 6.19 -49.46
CA VAL A 417 50.67 7.04 -50.65
C VAL A 417 51.55 6.30 -51.65
N PRO A 418 51.04 5.86 -52.82
CA PRO A 418 51.90 5.27 -53.84
C PRO A 418 52.83 6.37 -54.37
N ILE A 419 54.11 6.31 -54.00
CA ILE A 419 55.13 7.16 -54.62
C ILE A 419 55.52 6.50 -55.94
N THR A 420 54.77 6.79 -57.01
CA THR A 420 55.28 6.58 -58.36
C THR A 420 55.94 7.88 -58.81
N ILE A 421 57.27 7.95 -58.70
CA ILE A 421 58.07 8.90 -59.48
C ILE A 421 59.03 8.09 -60.35
N PRO A 422 58.85 8.10 -61.68
CA PRO A 422 59.93 7.91 -62.62
C PRO A 422 60.34 9.30 -63.15
N ALA A 423 61.52 9.77 -62.75
CA ALA A 423 62.23 10.83 -63.48
C ALA A 423 63.11 10.19 -64.54
N GLY A 424 63.11 10.73 -65.77
CA GLY A 424 64.04 10.32 -66.82
C GLY A 424 63.73 10.82 -68.23
N SER A 425 64.24 12.02 -68.53
CA SER A 425 64.82 12.48 -69.81
C SER A 425 64.07 12.34 -71.15
N GLU A 426 63.83 13.53 -71.74
CA GLU A 426 63.90 13.88 -73.17
C GLU A 426 63.05 13.13 -74.18
N GLY A 427 62.03 13.84 -74.70
CA GLY A 427 61.41 13.52 -75.98
C GLY A 427 59.94 13.88 -76.04
N GLY A 428 59.62 14.96 -76.76
CA GLY A 428 58.33 15.20 -77.42
C GLY A 428 57.06 14.90 -76.63
N VAL A 429 56.53 15.93 -75.97
CA VAL A 429 55.19 15.92 -75.38
C VAL A 429 54.14 15.70 -76.49
N ALA A 430 53.65 14.46 -76.64
CA ALA A 430 52.35 14.19 -77.22
C ALA A 430 51.32 14.22 -76.08
N LEU A 431 50.75 15.40 -75.83
CA LEU A 431 49.57 15.57 -74.99
C LEU A 431 48.39 14.86 -75.66
N ALA A 432 48.04 13.67 -75.17
CA ALA A 432 46.70 13.14 -75.38
C ALA A 432 45.75 13.88 -74.42
N THR A 433 45.25 15.02 -74.87
CA THR A 433 44.17 15.76 -74.21
C THR A 433 42.87 14.96 -74.34
N ALA A 434 42.48 14.24 -73.29
CA ALA A 434 41.08 13.83 -73.15
C ALA A 434 40.31 15.07 -72.68
N SER A 435 39.61 15.71 -73.62
CA SER A 435 38.65 16.78 -73.36
C SER A 435 37.40 16.20 -72.70
N PHE A 436 37.12 16.54 -71.43
CA PHE A 436 35.75 16.56 -70.96
C PHE A 436 35.20 17.97 -71.25
N THR A 437 34.32 18.04 -72.24
CA THR A 437 33.50 19.23 -72.50
C THR A 437 32.59 19.46 -71.30
N THR A 438 32.91 20.46 -70.48
CA THR A 438 31.89 21.08 -69.61
C THR A 438 31.34 22.29 -70.35
N GLU A 439 30.57 22.03 -71.41
CA GLU A 439 29.72 23.07 -72.00
C GLU A 439 28.48 23.21 -71.11
N THR A 440 28.47 24.28 -70.34
CA THR A 440 27.23 24.85 -69.82
C THR A 440 26.46 25.45 -70.99
N ALA A 441 25.46 24.74 -71.48
CA ALA A 441 24.49 25.29 -72.43
C ALA A 441 23.85 26.56 -71.80
N PRO A 442 23.94 27.75 -72.43
CA PRO A 442 23.39 29.00 -71.88
C PRO A 442 21.85 29.02 -71.75
N GLY A 443 21.17 27.92 -72.06
CA GLY A 443 19.71 27.77 -71.99
C GLY A 443 19.16 27.12 -70.72
N ALA A 444 20.00 26.65 -69.79
CA ALA A 444 19.54 25.88 -68.62
C ALA A 444 19.55 26.66 -67.29
N VAL A 445 19.49 28.00 -67.33
CA VAL A 445 19.33 28.88 -66.14
C VAL A 445 17.98 29.63 -66.13
N ALA A 446 17.11 29.42 -67.11
CA ALA A 446 15.76 29.99 -67.13
C ALA A 446 14.62 29.02 -66.73
N GLY A 447 14.94 27.78 -66.33
CA GLY A 447 13.95 26.74 -65.98
C GLY A 447 13.64 26.58 -64.49
N PHE A 448 14.48 27.11 -63.60
CA PHE A 448 14.34 26.91 -62.14
C PHE A 448 13.59 28.03 -61.38
N ALA A 449 13.23 29.12 -62.06
CA ALA A 449 12.37 30.17 -61.50
C ALA A 449 10.86 29.99 -61.83
N GLY A 450 10.51 29.12 -62.78
CA GLY A 450 9.13 28.86 -63.20
C GLY A 450 8.41 27.72 -62.47
N ALA A 451 9.15 26.81 -61.81
CA ALA A 451 8.56 25.65 -61.13
C ALA A 451 8.16 25.92 -59.66
N VAL A 452 8.49 27.09 -59.10
CA VAL A 452 8.11 27.50 -57.73
C VAL A 452 6.80 28.32 -57.71
N LEU A 453 6.28 28.76 -58.86
CA LEU A 453 5.02 29.54 -58.94
C LEU A 453 3.81 28.79 -59.52
N VAL A 454 3.91 27.49 -59.83
CA VAL A 454 2.76 26.66 -60.23
C VAL A 454 2.36 25.61 -59.17
N GLY A 455 3.20 25.37 -58.14
CA GLY A 455 2.83 24.55 -56.98
C GLY A 455 1.93 25.26 -55.95
N GLY A 456 1.85 26.59 -55.98
CA GLY A 456 1.13 27.41 -55.00
C GLY A 456 -0.39 27.58 -55.22
N VAL A 457 -0.91 27.21 -56.40
CA VAL A 457 -2.34 27.40 -56.73
C VAL A 457 -3.14 26.09 -56.73
N ALA A 458 -2.50 24.92 -56.72
CA ALA A 458 -3.20 23.63 -56.73
C ALA A 458 -3.52 23.05 -55.33
N LEU A 459 -2.90 23.54 -54.24
CA LEU A 459 -3.19 23.09 -52.86
C LEU A 459 -4.22 23.96 -52.12
N GLY A 460 -4.52 25.16 -52.61
CA GLY A 460 -5.56 26.06 -52.05
C GLY A 460 -6.99 25.69 -52.42
N LEU A 461 -7.21 24.90 -53.49
CA LEU A 461 -8.54 24.53 -53.99
C LEU A 461 -9.02 23.14 -53.57
N VAL A 462 -8.16 22.32 -52.93
CA VAL A 462 -8.54 20.99 -52.41
C VAL A 462 -8.92 21.04 -50.91
N VAL A 463 -8.44 22.02 -50.15
CA VAL A 463 -8.78 22.18 -48.72
C VAL A 463 -10.14 22.89 -48.50
N ARG A 464 -10.69 23.59 -49.50
CA ARG A 464 -12.02 24.24 -49.40
C ARG A 464 -13.22 23.33 -49.74
N ARG A 465 -13.01 22.04 -50.05
CA ARG A 465 -14.11 21.10 -50.38
C ARG A 465 -14.28 19.91 -49.42
N ARG A 466 -13.66 19.94 -48.24
CA ARG A 466 -13.89 18.96 -47.15
C ARG A 466 -14.28 19.58 -45.80
N LEU A 467 -14.85 20.79 -45.83
CA LEU A 467 -15.52 21.42 -44.67
C LEU A 467 -17.00 21.72 -44.94
N ALA A 468 -17.60 20.99 -45.89
CA ALA A 468 -19.05 20.95 -46.10
C ALA A 468 -19.44 19.53 -46.55
N ALA A 469 -19.43 18.61 -45.59
CA ALA A 469 -20.17 17.35 -45.55
C ALA A 469 -20.24 16.91 -44.09
#